data_AF-A0A9D6NMN8-F1
#
_entry.id   AF-A0A9D6NMN8-F1
#
_cell.length_a   1.000
_cell.length_b   1.000
_cell.length_c   1.000
_cell.angle_alpha   90.00
_cell.angle_beta   90.00
_cell.angle_gamma   90.00
#
_symmetry.space_group_name_H-M   'P 1'
#
loop_
_entity.id
_entity.type
_entity.pdbx_description
1 polymer ?
#
loop_
_entity_poly.entity_id
_entity_poly.type
_entity_poly.pdbx_seq_one_letter_code
_entity_poly.pdbx_strand_id
1 'polypeptide(L)'
;MPPLKLEDTSVKQLPQAVAKQMLSLATSGLGLVAALAWNEVVKETVNQYIKPYFDSGSGLISLLIYATIVTALAVTVTIQLTRIVKRLETTPS
;
A
#
# COMPACT_ATOMS: atom_id res chain seq x y z
N MET A 1 -55.11 4.54 -9.33
CA MET A 1 -53.79 3.89 -9.45
C MET A 1 -52.73 4.97 -9.48
N PRO A 2 -51.77 5.00 -8.55
CA PRO A 2 -50.63 5.90 -8.63
C PRO A 2 -49.68 5.46 -9.76
N PRO A 3 -49.04 6.39 -10.49
CA PRO A 3 -48.09 6.04 -11.54
C PRO A 3 -46.83 5.42 -10.94
N LEU A 4 -46.43 4.25 -11.45
CA LEU A 4 -45.16 3.60 -11.13
C LEU A 4 -44.01 4.46 -11.66
N LYS A 5 -43.19 5.03 -10.76
CA LYS A 5 -41.89 5.61 -11.12
C LYS A 5 -40.99 4.46 -11.58
N LEU A 6 -40.82 4.35 -12.89
CA LEU A 6 -39.81 3.46 -13.45
C LEU A 6 -38.44 4.04 -13.10
N GLU A 7 -37.72 3.32 -12.26
CA GLU A 7 -36.40 3.66 -11.74
C GLU A 7 -35.37 3.66 -12.89
N ASP A 8 -35.18 4.81 -13.54
CA ASP A 8 -34.15 5.11 -14.56
C ASP A 8 -32.69 5.05 -14.04
N THR A 9 -32.47 4.41 -12.89
CA THR A 9 -31.18 4.43 -12.17
C THR A 9 -30.27 3.26 -12.58
N SER A 10 -30.77 2.24 -13.28
CA SER A 10 -30.01 0.99 -13.57
C SER A 10 -28.91 1.16 -14.64
N VAL A 11 -29.16 1.89 -15.73
CA VAL A 11 -28.24 1.94 -16.89
C VAL A 11 -27.01 2.84 -16.63
N LYS A 12 -27.14 3.88 -15.81
CA LYS A 12 -26.02 4.78 -15.44
C LYS A 12 -25.04 4.17 -14.43
N GLN A 13 -25.47 3.17 -13.65
CA GLN A 13 -24.65 2.55 -12.60
C GLN A 13 -23.68 1.50 -13.14
N LEU A 14 -23.99 0.89 -14.29
CA LEU A 14 -23.15 -0.14 -14.95
C LEU A 14 -21.73 0.37 -15.29
N PRO A 15 -21.56 1.51 -16.00
CA PRO A 15 -20.22 2.04 -16.29
C PRO A 15 -19.42 2.38 -15.03
N GLN A 16 -20.10 2.93 -14.01
CA GLN A 16 -19.47 3.29 -12.75
C GLN A 16 -19.00 2.05 -11.97
N ALA A 17 -19.80 0.98 -11.95
CA ALA A 17 -19.43 -0.28 -11.32
C ALA A 17 -18.22 -0.92 -12.00
N VAL A 18 -18.20 -0.96 -13.34
CA VAL A 18 -17.06 -1.48 -14.12
C VAL A 18 -15.79 -0.66 -13.85
N ALA A 19 -15.87 0.68 -13.87
CA ALA A 19 -14.73 1.54 -13.58
C ALA A 19 -14.17 1.33 -12.16
N LYS A 20 -15.04 1.19 -11.15
CA LYS A 20 -14.63 0.86 -9.77
C LYS A 20 -13.94 -0.50 -9.69
N GLN A 21 -14.46 -1.51 -10.38
CA GLN A 21 -13.86 -2.85 -10.42
C GLN A 21 -12.47 -2.81 -11.07
N MET A 22 -12.33 -2.12 -12.21
CA MET A 22 -11.05 -1.93 -12.89
C MET A 22 -10.05 -1.19 -12.01
N LEU A 23 -10.47 -0.12 -11.31
CA LEU A 23 -9.62 0.59 -10.37
C LEU A 23 -9.17 -0.30 -9.21
N SER A 24 -10.07 -1.13 -8.66
CA SER A 24 -9.73 -2.08 -7.60
C SER A 24 -8.70 -3.11 -8.06
N LEU A 25 -8.90 -3.70 -9.25
CA LEU A 25 -7.95 -4.65 -9.84
C LEU A 25 -6.60 -4.00 -10.11
N ALA A 26 -6.59 -2.80 -10.71
CA ALA A 26 -5.38 -2.05 -11.01
C ALA A 26 -4.63 -1.68 -9.72
N THR A 27 -5.31 -1.14 -8.72
CA THR A 27 -4.71 -0.75 -7.44
C THR A 27 -4.14 -1.95 -6.69
N SER A 28 -4.83 -3.09 -6.72
CA SER A 28 -4.35 -4.32 -6.08
C SER A 28 -3.12 -4.88 -6.82
N GLY A 29 -3.17 -4.95 -8.15
CA GLY A 29 -2.05 -5.42 -8.96
C GLY A 29 -0.81 -4.52 -8.85
N LEU A 30 -1.00 -3.21 -8.94
CA LEU A 30 0.07 -2.23 -8.76
C LEU A 30 0.59 -2.19 -7.33
N GLY A 31 -0.26 -2.38 -6.33
CA GLY A 31 0.14 -2.49 -4.93
C GLY A 31 1.10 -3.66 -4.68
N LEU A 32 0.86 -4.81 -5.33
CA LEU A 32 1.77 -5.96 -5.27
C LEU A 32 3.12 -5.64 -5.92
N VAL A 33 3.12 -5.04 -7.11
CA VAL A 33 4.35 -4.63 -7.80
C VAL A 33 5.13 -3.60 -6.98
N ALA A 34 4.45 -2.61 -6.40
CA ALA A 34 5.05 -1.60 -5.55
C ALA A 34 5.69 -2.20 -4.28
N ALA A 35 5.03 -3.20 -3.67
CA ALA A 35 5.58 -3.91 -2.52
C ALA A 35 6.88 -4.66 -2.88
N LEU A 36 6.91 -5.34 -4.04
CA LEU A 36 8.13 -6.01 -4.54
C LEU A 36 9.24 -5.00 -4.84
N ALA A 37 8.92 -3.90 -5.53
CA ALA A 37 9.92 -2.89 -5.88
C ALA A 37 10.52 -2.23 -4.64
N TRP A 38 9.70 -1.91 -3.64
CA TRP A 38 10.18 -1.32 -2.39
C TRP A 38 11.08 -2.28 -1.60
N ASN A 39 10.76 -3.58 -1.59
CA ASN A 39 11.60 -4.60 -0.98
C ASN A 39 13.00 -4.63 -1.62
N GLU A 40 13.08 -4.60 -2.95
CA GLU A 40 14.37 -4.59 -3.66
C GLU A 40 15.14 -3.27 -3.43
N VAL A 41 14.46 -2.12 -3.40
CA VAL A 41 15.09 -0.83 -3.09
C VAL A 41 15.76 -0.85 -1.70
N VAL A 42 15.07 -1.36 -0.68
CA VAL A 42 15.64 -1.44 0.68
C VAL A 42 16.84 -2.38 0.71
N LYS A 43 16.75 -3.56 0.09
CA LYS A 43 17.87 -4.52 0.02
C LYS A 43 19.09 -3.91 -0.67
N GLU A 44 18.89 -3.30 -1.83
CA GLU A 44 20.00 -2.72 -2.60
C GLU A 44 20.60 -1.52 -1.87
N THR A 45 19.78 -0.71 -1.22
CA THR A 45 20.26 0.40 -0.38
C THR A 45 21.15 -0.12 0.74
N VAL A 46 20.76 -1.18 1.44
CA VAL A 46 21.60 -1.78 2.49
C VAL A 46 22.88 -2.37 1.90
N ASN A 47 22.79 -3.07 0.77
CA ASN A 47 23.95 -3.68 0.13
C ASN A 47 24.95 -2.65 -0.40
N GLN A 48 24.49 -1.54 -0.99
CA GLN A 48 25.36 -0.52 -1.58
C GLN A 48 25.84 0.53 -0.57
N TYR A 49 25.00 0.94 0.37
CA TYR A 49 25.29 2.07 1.27
C TYR A 49 25.61 1.65 2.70
N ILE A 50 25.34 0.42 3.10
CA ILE A 50 25.63 -0.03 4.48
C ILE A 50 26.72 -1.09 4.47
N LYS A 51 26.59 -2.13 3.64
CA LYS A 51 27.54 -3.24 3.59
C LYS A 51 29.01 -2.82 3.39
N PRO A 52 29.38 -1.82 2.56
CA PRO A 52 30.77 -1.41 2.41
C PRO A 52 31.38 -0.73 3.65
N TYR A 53 30.53 -0.19 4.52
CA TYR A 53 30.96 0.44 5.77
C TYR A 53 31.21 -0.58 6.89
N PHE A 54 30.73 -1.81 6.72
CA PHE A 54 30.91 -2.90 7.68
C PHE A 54 31.76 -3.99 7.04
N ASP A 55 33.05 -4.02 7.42
CA ASP A 55 34.09 -4.85 6.82
C ASP A 55 33.70 -6.34 6.66
N SER A 56 34.40 -7.00 5.73
CA SER A 56 34.05 -8.24 4.99
C SER A 56 33.67 -9.52 5.78
N GLY A 57 33.58 -9.48 7.12
CA GLY A 57 33.19 -10.62 7.97
C GLY A 57 31.74 -10.61 8.47
N SER A 58 30.94 -9.61 8.09
CA SER A 58 29.74 -9.20 8.85
C SER A 58 28.39 -9.42 8.14
N GLY A 59 28.25 -10.45 7.30
CA GLY A 59 26.98 -10.73 6.59
C GLY A 59 25.75 -10.77 7.50
N LEU A 60 25.91 -11.23 8.76
CA LEU A 60 24.86 -11.23 9.77
C LEU A 60 24.43 -9.81 10.21
N ILE A 61 25.39 -8.88 10.35
CA ILE A 61 25.13 -7.49 10.73
C ILE A 61 24.38 -6.78 9.59
N SER A 62 24.72 -7.07 8.33
CA SER A 62 23.97 -6.59 7.16
C SER A 62 22.50 -7.04 7.20
N LEU A 63 22.22 -8.30 7.56
CA LEU A 63 20.85 -8.81 7.72
C LEU A 63 20.12 -8.14 8.90
N LEU A 64 20.81 -7.93 10.02
CA LEU A 64 20.22 -7.25 11.19
C LEU A 64 19.85 -5.80 10.90
N ILE A 65 20.69 -5.07 10.15
CA ILE A 65 20.40 -3.69 9.76
C ILE A 65 19.23 -3.65 8.76
N TYR A 66 19.25 -4.54 7.75
CA TYR A 66 18.12 -4.69 6.83
C TYR A 66 16.80 -4.95 7.58
N ALA A 67 16.78 -5.92 8.50
CA ALA A 67 15.60 -6.25 9.29
C ALA A 67 15.13 -5.04 10.12
N THR A 68 16.06 -4.34 10.77
CA THR A 68 15.75 -3.14 11.56
C THR A 68 15.11 -2.03 10.72
N ILE A 69 15.66 -1.76 9.52
CA ILE A 69 15.11 -0.74 8.61
C ILE A 69 13.71 -1.13 8.13
N VAL A 70 13.51 -2.39 7.74
CA VAL A 70 12.20 -2.88 7.28
C VAL A 70 11.18 -2.81 8.41
N THR A 71 11.54 -3.18 9.64
CA THR A 71 10.64 -3.05 10.80
C THR A 71 10.30 -1.59 11.09
N ALA A 72 11.29 -0.69 11.07
CA ALA A 72 11.04 0.74 11.28
C ALA A 72 10.09 1.32 10.22
N LEU A 73 10.27 0.95 8.95
CA LEU A 73 9.37 1.33 7.86
C LEU A 73 7.96 0.76 8.08
N ALA A 74 7.84 -0.52 8.40
CA ALA A 74 6.55 -1.17 8.63
C ALA A 74 5.78 -0.51 9.79
N VAL A 75 6.44 -0.23 10.92
CA VAL A 75 5.85 0.48 12.06
C VAL A 75 5.41 1.88 11.65
N THR A 76 6.26 2.62 10.94
CA THR A 76 5.95 3.98 10.48
C THR A 76 4.71 4.00 9.58
N VAL A 77 4.66 3.13 8.56
CA VAL A 77 3.53 3.01 7.65
C VAL A 77 2.25 2.61 8.39
N THR A 78 2.34 1.66 9.33
CA THR A 78 1.20 1.20 10.14
C THR A 78 0.62 2.33 11.00
N ILE A 79 1.48 3.13 11.64
CA ILE A 79 1.04 4.29 12.44
C ILE A 79 0.38 5.34 11.55
N GLN A 80 0.95 5.62 10.38
CA GLN A 80 0.41 6.61 9.45
C GLN A 80 -0.96 6.17 8.90
N LEU A 81 -1.11 4.90 8.52
CA LEU A 81 -2.40 4.31 8.12
C LEU A 81 -3.42 4.41 9.26
N THR A 82 -3.03 4.05 10.48
CA THR A 82 -3.91 4.15 11.67
C THR A 82 -4.40 5.59 11.89
N ARG A 83 -3.52 6.58 11.70
CA ARG A 83 -3.89 8.01 11.80
C ARG A 83 -4.86 8.44 10.71
N ILE A 84 -4.69 7.95 9.48
CA ILE A 84 -5.62 8.22 8.37
C ILE A 84 -7.00 7.65 8.68
N VAL A 85 -7.07 6.37 9.08
CA VAL A 85 -8.34 5.70 9.43
C VAL A 85 -9.08 6.47 10.53
N LYS A 86 -8.41 6.82 11.63
CA LYS A 86 -9.01 7.61 12.72
C LYS A 86 -9.56 8.96 12.27
N ARG A 87 -8.92 9.62 11.29
CA ARG A 87 -9.41 10.90 10.74
C ARG A 87 -10.66 10.73 9.88
N LEU A 88 -10.75 9.63 9.14
CA LEU A 88 -11.92 9.33 8.31
C LEU A 88 -13.13 8.93 9.17
N GLU A 89 -12.90 8.21 10.28
CA GLU A 89 -13.95 7.81 11.23
C GLU A 89 -14.50 8.97 12.07
N THR A 90 -13.73 10.05 12.24
CA THR A 90 -14.13 11.23 13.05
C THR A 90 -14.85 12.31 12.24
N THR A 91 -15.18 12.06 10.97
CA THR A 91 -16.06 12.93 10.18
C THR A 91 -17.51 12.46 10.36
N PRO A 92 -18.34 13.09 11.22
CA PRO A 92 -19.76 12.75 11.30
C PRO A 92 -20.43 13.04 9.95
N SER A 93 -21.24 12.07 9.51
CA SER A 93 -22.00 12.06 8.26
C SER A 93 -22.92 13.26 8.10
#